data_AF-A0A523SGC5-F1
#
_entry.id   AF-A0A523SGC5-F1
#
_cell.length_a   1.000
_cell.length_b   1.000
_cell.length_c   1.000
_cell.angle_alpha   90.00
_cell.angle_beta   90.00
_cell.angle_gamma   90.00
#
_symmetry.space_group_name_H-M   'P 1'
#
loop_
_entity.id
_entity.type
_entity.pdbx_description
1 polymer ?
#
loop_
_entity_poly.entity_id
_entity_poly.type
_entity_poly.pdbx_seq_one_letter_code
_entity_poly.pdbx_strand_id
1 'polypeptide(L)'
;MPENETQETQENLVLERSEGQNEASAADELAAIKAQLEDEQKAKAAIEESLTGKDARIAELETALSEAKQGSEATAVELASTREAKDAAVAKYLVMAKALNPQLPEGIITGESIEEIDASVEKAKATVEAVKQSLQAEAAATKVPAGAPTRGAISLEGMSPREKIAYAISRQRRE
;
A
#
# COMPACT_ATOMS: atom_id res chain seq x y z
N MET A 1 57.35 67.44 81.76
CA MET A 1 57.71 66.85 80.46
C MET A 1 57.73 65.32 80.57
N PRO A 2 56.58 64.63 80.48
CA PRO A 2 56.55 63.25 80.03
C PRO A 2 55.33 63.01 79.11
N GLU A 3 55.47 63.23 77.80
CA GLU A 3 54.35 63.03 76.85
C GLU A 3 54.73 62.18 75.63
N ASN A 4 55.93 61.56 75.60
CA ASN A 4 56.45 60.95 74.37
C ASN A 4 56.49 59.41 74.32
N GLU A 5 56.04 58.68 75.36
CA GLU A 5 56.08 57.20 75.39
C GLU A 5 54.73 56.52 75.06
N THR A 6 53.64 57.28 75.03
CA THR A 6 52.28 56.75 74.85
C THR A 6 51.83 56.66 73.38
N GLN A 7 52.58 57.25 72.43
CA GLN A 7 52.24 57.19 71.00
C GLN A 7 52.79 55.93 70.31
N GLU A 8 54.02 55.49 70.62
CA GLU A 8 54.61 54.28 70.00
C GLU A 8 53.86 52.99 70.36
N THR A 9 53.27 52.91 71.55
CA THR A 9 52.49 51.73 71.97
C THR A 9 51.10 51.67 71.34
N GLN A 10 50.53 52.80 70.90
CA GLN A 10 49.25 52.81 70.18
C GLN A 10 49.41 52.51 68.69
N GLU A 11 50.51 52.93 68.04
CA GLU A 11 50.76 52.58 66.63
C GLU A 11 51.06 51.09 66.44
N ASN A 12 51.80 50.44 67.35
CA ASN A 12 52.08 48.99 67.25
C ASN A 12 50.82 48.11 67.41
N LEU A 13 49.88 48.52 68.26
CA LEU A 13 48.61 47.81 68.48
C LEU A 13 47.61 47.93 67.31
N VAL A 14 47.74 48.99 66.50
CA VAL A 14 46.92 49.21 65.30
C VAL A 14 47.48 48.41 64.11
N LEU A 15 48.80 48.29 63.99
CA LEU A 15 49.45 47.46 62.97
C LEU A 15 49.15 45.96 63.18
N GLU A 16 49.31 45.41 64.39
CA GLU A 16 48.98 44.00 64.67
C GLU A 16 47.50 43.65 64.45
N ARG A 17 46.58 44.59 64.73
CA ARG A 17 45.14 44.40 64.44
C ARG A 17 44.82 44.41 62.95
N SER A 18 45.56 45.19 62.15
CA SER A 18 45.37 45.25 60.69
C SER A 18 45.92 44.03 59.95
N GLU A 19 47.00 43.42 60.46
CA GLU A 19 47.58 42.20 59.90
C GLU A 19 46.72 40.97 60.24
N GLY A 20 46.25 40.84 61.48
CA GLY A 20 45.38 39.73 61.89
C GLY A 20 43.98 39.75 61.23
N GLN A 21 43.46 40.93 60.86
CA GLN A 21 42.20 41.05 60.11
C GLN A 21 42.36 40.67 58.63
N ASN A 22 43.51 40.98 58.01
CA ASN A 22 43.80 40.58 56.63
C ASN A 22 44.06 39.07 56.51
N GLU A 23 44.75 38.46 57.47
CA GLU A 23 44.97 37.01 57.49
C GLU A 23 43.67 36.22 57.73
N ALA A 24 42.77 36.71 58.58
CA ALA A 24 41.46 36.12 58.79
C ALA A 24 40.57 36.19 57.53
N SER A 25 40.56 37.34 56.82
CA SER A 25 39.84 37.51 55.56
C SER A 25 40.37 36.57 54.46
N ALA A 26 41.67 36.40 54.36
CA ALA A 26 42.29 35.50 53.38
C ALA A 26 41.96 34.01 53.64
N ALA A 27 41.83 33.61 54.91
CA ALA A 27 41.45 32.25 55.28
C ALA A 27 40.00 31.91 54.89
N ASP A 28 39.07 32.85 55.10
CA ASP A 28 37.66 32.71 54.72
C ASP A 28 37.48 32.65 53.20
N GLU A 29 38.21 33.47 52.45
CA GLU A 29 38.23 33.44 50.97
C GLU A 29 38.76 32.10 50.44
N LEU A 30 39.83 31.56 51.03
CA LEU A 30 40.36 30.24 50.66
C LEU A 30 39.38 29.11 50.97
N ALA A 31 38.62 29.20 52.07
CA ALA A 31 37.58 28.24 52.39
C ALA A 31 36.42 28.31 51.38
N ALA A 32 36.01 29.51 50.98
CA ALA A 32 34.97 29.71 49.96
C ALA A 32 35.39 29.18 48.58
N ILE A 33 36.63 29.43 48.16
CA ILE A 33 37.17 28.92 46.88
C ILE A 33 37.25 27.39 46.90
N LYS A 34 37.65 26.78 48.01
CA LYS A 34 37.67 25.31 48.15
C LYS A 34 36.27 24.71 48.05
N ALA A 35 35.28 25.32 48.70
CA ALA A 35 33.90 24.88 48.62
C ALA A 35 33.36 24.97 47.17
N GLN A 36 33.63 26.09 46.48
CA GLN A 36 33.26 26.25 45.07
C GLN A 36 33.95 25.21 44.17
N LEU A 37 35.24 24.96 44.38
CA LEU A 37 35.99 23.96 43.61
C LEU A 37 35.42 22.55 43.80
N GLU A 38 35.04 22.18 45.02
CA GLU A 38 34.40 20.90 45.31
C GLU A 38 33.04 20.77 44.63
N ASP A 39 32.23 21.84 44.63
CA ASP A 39 30.92 21.84 43.98
C ASP A 39 31.02 21.81 42.45
N GLU A 40 31.98 22.53 41.86
CA GLU A 40 32.28 22.45 40.42
C GLU A 40 32.77 21.06 40.02
N GLN A 41 33.61 20.41 40.84
CA GLN A 41 34.05 19.04 40.58
C GLN A 41 32.89 18.04 40.61
N LYS A 42 31.97 18.18 41.57
CA LYS A 42 30.75 17.35 41.62
C LYS A 42 29.87 17.60 40.40
N ALA A 43 29.68 18.86 40.01
CA ALA A 43 28.89 19.22 38.83
C ALA A 43 29.51 18.66 37.54
N LYS A 44 30.84 18.77 37.41
CA LYS A 44 31.58 18.21 36.28
C LYS A 44 31.45 16.69 36.20
N ALA A 45 31.62 15.99 37.32
CA ALA A 45 31.45 14.54 37.37
C ALA A 45 30.01 14.12 36.97
N ALA A 46 28.99 14.84 37.44
CA ALA A 46 27.60 14.57 37.07
C ALA A 46 27.33 14.82 35.58
N ILE A 47 27.94 15.84 34.98
CA ILE A 47 27.83 16.11 33.54
C ILE A 47 28.54 15.04 32.72
N GLU A 48 29.74 14.62 33.12
CA GLU A 48 30.49 13.54 32.45
C GLU A 48 29.72 12.20 32.50
N GLU A 49 29.12 11.88 33.64
CA GLU A 49 28.22 10.72 33.77
C GLU A 49 26.99 10.85 32.85
N SER A 50 26.36 12.04 32.79
CA SER A 50 25.23 12.27 31.88
C SER A 50 25.61 12.17 30.40
N LEU A 51 26.81 12.64 30.02
CA LEU A 51 27.30 12.57 28.65
C LEU A 51 27.57 11.12 28.24
N THR A 52 28.29 10.36 29.08
CA THR A 52 28.55 8.94 28.81
C THR A 52 27.26 8.13 28.72
N GLY A 53 26.26 8.42 29.57
CA GLY A 53 24.93 7.81 29.47
C GLY A 53 24.18 8.15 28.18
N LYS A 54 24.27 9.41 27.71
CA LYS A 54 23.67 9.82 26.44
C LYS A 54 24.37 9.21 25.24
N ASP A 55 25.71 9.14 25.25
CA ASP A 55 26.49 8.53 24.18
C ASP A 55 26.17 7.04 24.03
N ALA A 56 26.04 6.32 25.15
CA ALA A 56 25.58 4.93 25.15
C ALA A 56 24.17 4.80 24.53
N ARG A 57 23.26 5.72 24.87
CA ARG A 57 21.90 5.71 24.31
C ARG A 57 21.88 6.05 22.82
N ILE A 58 22.74 6.96 22.36
CA ILE A 58 22.88 7.29 20.94
C ILE A 58 23.36 6.06 20.17
N ALA A 59 24.41 5.39 20.65
CA ALA A 59 24.93 4.17 20.01
C ALA A 59 23.87 3.05 19.93
N GLU A 60 23.08 2.86 20.99
CA GLU A 60 21.97 1.90 20.99
C GLU A 60 20.90 2.27 19.96
N LEU A 61 20.48 3.53 19.91
CA LEU A 61 19.46 4.00 18.97
C LEU A 61 19.94 3.94 17.51
N GLU A 62 21.20 4.26 17.23
CA GLU A 62 21.79 4.14 15.91
C GLU A 62 21.81 2.68 15.43
N THR A 63 22.14 1.74 16.33
CA THR A 63 22.10 0.31 16.07
C THR A 63 20.67 -0.14 15.75
N ALA A 64 19.71 0.18 16.62
CA ALA A 64 18.31 -0.17 16.42
C ALA A 64 17.73 0.42 15.12
N LEU A 65 18.11 1.65 14.77
CA LEU A 65 17.68 2.31 13.54
C LEU A 65 18.26 1.62 12.30
N SER A 66 19.53 1.23 12.34
CA SER A 66 20.17 0.45 11.28
C SER A 66 19.47 -0.89 11.07
N GLU A 67 19.20 -1.64 12.14
CA GLU A 67 18.48 -2.92 12.08
C GLU A 67 17.06 -2.76 11.54
N ALA A 68 16.32 -1.75 12.01
CA ALA A 68 14.97 -1.47 11.55
C ALA A 68 14.94 -1.13 10.05
N LYS A 69 15.91 -0.36 9.55
CA LYS A 69 16.04 -0.06 8.12
C LYS A 69 16.29 -1.31 7.29
N GLN A 70 17.23 -2.15 7.72
CA GLN A 70 17.53 -3.41 7.03
C GLN A 70 16.32 -4.35 7.01
N GLY A 71 15.59 -4.47 8.13
CA GLY A 71 14.36 -5.25 8.19
C GLY A 71 13.25 -4.70 7.28
N SER A 72 13.10 -3.38 7.23
CA SER A 72 12.14 -2.70 6.34
C SER A 72 12.49 -2.93 4.86
N GLU A 73 13.76 -2.89 4.48
CA GLU A 73 14.19 -3.12 3.10
C GLU A 73 13.99 -4.60 2.70
N ALA A 74 14.35 -5.53 3.59
CA ALA A 74 14.16 -6.97 3.35
C ALA A 74 12.68 -7.32 3.14
N THR A 75 11.80 -6.83 4.03
CA THR A 75 10.35 -7.06 3.91
C THR A 75 9.75 -6.41 2.67
N ALA A 76 10.24 -5.24 2.24
CA ALA A 76 9.80 -4.61 0.99
C ALA A 76 10.13 -5.47 -0.23
N VAL A 77 11.33 -6.08 -0.27
CA VAL A 77 11.74 -7.00 -1.35
C VAL A 77 10.89 -8.27 -1.37
N GLU A 78 10.68 -8.90 -0.21
CA GLU A 78 9.83 -10.09 -0.09
C GLU A 78 8.39 -9.83 -0.55
N LEU A 79 7.85 -8.67 -0.19
CA LEU A 79 6.49 -8.27 -0.54
C LEU A 79 6.35 -8.00 -2.04
N ALA A 80 7.35 -7.37 -2.67
CA ALA A 80 7.39 -7.22 -4.13
C ALA A 80 7.42 -8.58 -4.84
N SER A 81 8.31 -9.48 -4.41
CA SER A 81 8.41 -10.83 -4.99
C SER A 81 7.12 -11.64 -4.82
N THR A 82 6.48 -11.55 -3.65
CA THR A 82 5.22 -12.26 -3.37
C THR A 82 4.08 -11.73 -4.26
N ARG A 83 4.04 -10.41 -4.52
CA ARG A 83 3.06 -9.82 -5.44
C ARG A 83 3.28 -10.31 -6.87
N GLU A 84 4.50 -10.28 -7.37
CA GLU A 84 4.82 -10.79 -8.71
C GLU A 84 4.47 -12.27 -8.86
N ALA A 85 4.79 -13.09 -7.85
CA ALA A 85 4.44 -14.51 -7.84
C ALA A 85 2.93 -14.74 -7.84
N LYS A 86 2.19 -13.94 -7.06
CA LYS A 86 0.72 -13.96 -7.02
C LYS A 86 0.14 -13.60 -8.40
N ASP A 87 0.58 -12.50 -9.00
CA ASP A 87 0.06 -12.02 -10.28
C ASP A 87 0.35 -13.03 -11.40
N ALA A 88 1.54 -13.63 -11.39
CA ALA A 88 1.89 -14.72 -12.30
C ALA A 88 1.02 -15.97 -12.09
N ALA A 89 0.70 -16.32 -10.84
CA ALA A 89 -0.19 -17.44 -10.53
C ALA A 89 -1.63 -17.18 -10.99
N VAL A 90 -2.17 -15.97 -10.75
CA VAL A 90 -3.50 -15.56 -11.23
C VAL A 90 -3.56 -15.57 -12.76
N ALA A 91 -2.54 -15.05 -13.45
CA ALA A 91 -2.49 -15.07 -14.91
C ALA A 91 -2.49 -16.50 -15.47
N LYS A 92 -1.72 -17.42 -14.86
CA LYS A 92 -1.74 -18.84 -15.24
C LYS A 92 -3.10 -19.49 -14.97
N TYR A 93 -3.73 -19.15 -13.84
CA TYR A 93 -5.06 -19.62 -13.50
C TYR A 93 -6.11 -19.16 -14.52
N LEU A 94 -6.05 -17.89 -14.93
CA LEU A 94 -6.92 -17.34 -15.97
C LEU A 94 -6.77 -18.10 -17.30
N VAL A 95 -5.53 -18.36 -17.73
CA VAL A 95 -5.25 -19.13 -18.95
C VAL A 95 -5.82 -20.55 -18.84
N MET A 96 -5.63 -21.22 -17.71
CA MET A 96 -6.17 -22.56 -17.46
C MET A 96 -7.71 -22.56 -17.46
N ALA A 97 -8.34 -21.58 -16.81
CA ALA A 97 -9.79 -21.43 -16.78
C ALA A 97 -10.38 -21.26 -18.19
N LYS A 98 -9.71 -20.48 -19.05
CA LYS A 98 -10.07 -20.34 -20.48
C LYS A 98 -9.92 -21.66 -21.23
N ALA A 99 -8.79 -22.35 -21.06
CA ALA A 99 -8.52 -23.62 -21.74
C ALA A 99 -9.51 -24.73 -21.36
N LEU A 100 -9.96 -24.77 -20.10
CA LEU A 100 -10.95 -25.75 -19.62
C LEU A 100 -12.38 -25.45 -20.10
N ASN A 101 -12.66 -24.26 -20.62
CA ASN A 101 -14.00 -23.84 -21.05
C ASN A 101 -14.00 -23.34 -22.51
N PRO A 102 -13.65 -24.18 -23.50
CA PRO A 102 -13.51 -23.77 -24.91
C PRO A 102 -14.82 -23.32 -25.58
N GLN A 103 -15.95 -23.64 -24.96
CA GLN A 103 -17.30 -23.23 -25.38
C GLN A 103 -17.67 -21.80 -24.96
N LEU A 104 -16.86 -21.17 -24.10
CA LEU A 104 -17.05 -19.79 -23.67
C LEU A 104 -16.14 -18.87 -24.50
N PRO A 105 -16.63 -17.71 -24.97
CA PRO A 105 -15.79 -16.74 -25.67
C PRO A 105 -14.62 -16.26 -24.80
N GLU A 106 -13.40 -16.17 -25.36
CA GLU A 106 -12.18 -15.85 -24.59
C GLU A 106 -12.21 -14.50 -23.86
N GLY A 107 -13.07 -13.58 -24.30
CA GLY A 107 -13.25 -12.25 -23.71
C GLY A 107 -14.22 -12.19 -22.54
N ILE A 108 -14.97 -13.26 -22.24
CA ILE A 108 -15.96 -13.24 -21.15
C ILE A 108 -15.36 -13.62 -19.79
N ILE A 109 -14.27 -14.40 -19.79
CA ILE A 109 -13.58 -14.84 -18.57
C ILE A 109 -12.49 -13.80 -18.24
N THR A 110 -12.70 -13.06 -17.16
CA THR A 110 -11.82 -11.97 -16.68
C THR A 110 -11.77 -11.94 -15.15
N GLY A 111 -10.71 -11.39 -14.57
CA GLY A 111 -10.56 -11.19 -13.13
C GLY A 111 -9.10 -10.96 -12.73
N GLU A 112 -8.89 -10.25 -11.62
CA GLU A 112 -7.58 -9.97 -11.02
C GLU A 112 -7.30 -10.88 -9.81
N SER A 113 -8.30 -11.64 -9.37
CA SER A 113 -8.18 -12.67 -8.34
C SER A 113 -8.77 -14.00 -8.78
N ILE A 114 -8.44 -15.08 -8.08
CA ILE A 114 -8.96 -16.42 -8.37
C ILE A 114 -10.48 -16.42 -8.20
N GLU A 115 -10.99 -15.77 -7.16
CA GLU A 115 -12.42 -15.68 -6.84
C GLU A 115 -13.18 -14.91 -7.94
N GLU A 116 -12.60 -13.84 -8.46
CA GLU A 116 -13.19 -13.09 -9.59
C GLU A 116 -13.23 -13.92 -10.87
N ILE A 117 -12.15 -14.67 -11.15
CA ILE A 117 -12.09 -15.56 -12.31
C ILE A 117 -13.16 -16.65 -12.20
N ASP A 118 -13.31 -17.27 -11.04
CA ASP A 118 -14.32 -18.31 -10.80
C ASP A 118 -15.74 -17.76 -10.97
N ALA A 119 -16.02 -16.60 -10.38
CA ALA A 119 -17.30 -15.92 -10.55
C ALA A 119 -17.58 -15.57 -12.02
N SER A 120 -16.54 -15.16 -12.75
CA SER A 120 -16.62 -14.84 -14.17
C SER A 120 -16.95 -16.07 -15.02
N VAL A 121 -16.30 -17.21 -14.74
CA VAL A 121 -16.57 -18.49 -15.40
C VAL A 121 -18.02 -18.94 -15.16
N GLU A 122 -18.50 -18.89 -13.92
CA GLU A 122 -19.87 -19.31 -13.60
C GLU A 122 -20.92 -18.41 -14.27
N LYS A 123 -20.71 -17.08 -14.23
CA LYS A 123 -21.59 -16.13 -14.94
C LYS A 123 -21.60 -16.36 -16.45
N ALA A 124 -20.44 -16.67 -17.03
CA ALA A 124 -20.32 -16.94 -18.45
C ALA A 124 -21.05 -18.23 -18.85
N LYS A 125 -20.93 -19.30 -18.07
CA LYS A 125 -21.69 -20.55 -18.28
C LYS A 125 -23.20 -20.29 -18.25
N ALA A 126 -23.69 -19.61 -17.22
CA ALA A 126 -25.11 -19.28 -17.08
C ALA A 126 -25.63 -18.47 -18.29
N THR A 127 -24.83 -17.53 -18.79
CA THR A 127 -25.20 -16.72 -19.96
C THR A 127 -25.28 -17.58 -21.23
N VAL A 128 -24.30 -18.45 -21.47
CA VAL A 128 -24.29 -19.34 -22.64
C VAL A 128 -25.45 -20.34 -22.58
N GLU A 129 -25.78 -20.87 -21.40
CA GLU A 129 -26.96 -21.72 -21.21
C GLU A 129 -28.27 -20.98 -21.52
N ALA A 130 -28.43 -19.75 -21.01
CA ALA A 130 -29.60 -18.93 -21.31
C ALA A 130 -29.75 -18.63 -22.81
N VAL A 131 -28.64 -18.31 -23.50
CA VAL A 131 -28.64 -18.10 -24.95
C VAL A 131 -29.01 -19.37 -25.70
N LYS A 132 -28.46 -20.53 -25.32
CA LYS A 132 -28.82 -21.83 -25.92
C LYS A 132 -30.30 -22.14 -25.76
N GLN A 133 -30.86 -21.93 -24.57
CA GLN A 133 -32.29 -22.12 -24.30
C GLN A 133 -33.16 -21.17 -25.13
N SER A 134 -32.78 -19.90 -25.24
CA SER A 134 -33.50 -18.92 -26.07
C SER A 134 -33.51 -19.32 -27.55
N LEU A 135 -32.37 -19.74 -28.10
CA LEU A 135 -32.28 -20.16 -29.50
C LEU A 135 -33.08 -21.44 -29.77
N GLN A 136 -33.09 -22.39 -28.83
CA GLN A 136 -33.90 -23.61 -28.95
C GLN A 136 -35.41 -23.30 -28.92
N ALA A 137 -35.85 -22.38 -28.06
CA ALA A 137 -37.23 -21.94 -28.00
C ALA A 137 -37.66 -21.24 -29.30
N GLU A 138 -36.80 -20.38 -29.85
CA GLU A 138 -37.06 -19.69 -31.13
C GLU A 138 -37.12 -20.68 -32.31
N ALA A 139 -36.19 -21.64 -32.37
CA ALA A 139 -36.19 -22.69 -33.39
C ALA A 139 -37.45 -23.59 -33.31
N ALA A 140 -37.95 -23.86 -32.09
CA ALA A 140 -39.19 -24.59 -31.90
C ALA A 140 -40.43 -23.79 -32.34
N ALA A 141 -40.45 -22.47 -32.10
CA ALA A 141 -41.54 -21.58 -32.48
C ALA A 141 -41.59 -21.30 -34.00
N THR A 142 -40.44 -21.25 -34.66
CA THR A 142 -40.32 -21.04 -36.12
C THR A 142 -40.48 -22.32 -36.94
N LYS A 143 -40.58 -23.49 -36.29
CA LYS A 143 -40.87 -24.76 -36.94
C LYS A 143 -42.31 -24.74 -37.49
N VAL A 144 -42.43 -24.31 -38.75
CA VAL A 144 -43.71 -24.29 -39.47
C VAL A 144 -44.30 -25.70 -39.42
N PRO A 145 -45.57 -25.87 -38.98
CA PRO A 145 -46.23 -27.16 -39.03
C PRO A 145 -46.13 -27.72 -40.44
N ALA A 146 -45.76 -29.00 -40.57
CA ALA A 146 -45.58 -29.71 -41.84
C ALA A 146 -46.87 -29.86 -42.70
N GLY A 147 -47.87 -29.01 -42.46
CA GLY A 147 -49.18 -29.02 -43.09
C GLY A 147 -49.50 -27.78 -43.92
N ALA A 148 -48.58 -26.81 -44.09
CA ALA A 148 -48.78 -25.79 -45.12
C ALA A 148 -48.62 -26.49 -46.49
N PRO A 149 -49.68 -26.62 -47.30
CA PRO A 149 -49.58 -27.28 -48.59
C PRO A 149 -48.51 -26.56 -49.40
N THR A 150 -47.57 -27.31 -49.98
CA THR A 150 -46.65 -26.79 -50.99
C THR A 150 -47.48 -25.98 -51.98
N ARG A 151 -47.05 -24.76 -52.35
CA ARG A 151 -47.70 -24.01 -53.43
C ARG A 151 -47.71 -24.91 -54.66
N GLY A 152 -48.82 -25.61 -54.89
CA GLY A 152 -49.02 -26.36 -56.11
C GLY A 152 -48.90 -25.38 -57.26
N ALA A 153 -48.19 -25.77 -58.31
CA ALA A 153 -48.30 -25.05 -59.58
C ALA A 153 -49.79 -24.92 -59.91
N ILE A 154 -50.20 -23.76 -60.44
CA ILE A 154 -51.58 -23.52 -60.87
C ILE A 154 -51.97 -24.68 -61.79
N SER A 155 -52.98 -25.46 -61.40
CA SER A 155 -53.38 -26.65 -62.17
C SER A 155 -53.87 -26.21 -63.54
N LEU A 156 -53.17 -26.64 -64.58
CA LEU A 156 -53.53 -26.38 -65.98
C LEU A 156 -54.40 -27.51 -66.56
N GLU A 157 -54.68 -28.57 -65.80
CA GLU A 157 -55.36 -29.77 -66.31
C GLU A 157 -56.83 -29.51 -66.69
N GLY A 158 -57.47 -28.49 -66.09
CA GLY A 158 -58.84 -28.08 -66.41
C GLY A 158 -58.99 -26.98 -67.46
N MET A 159 -57.89 -26.41 -67.97
CA MET A 159 -57.95 -25.34 -68.97
C MET A 159 -58.05 -25.91 -70.38
N SER A 160 -58.95 -25.35 -71.19
CA SER A 160 -58.99 -25.61 -72.62
C SER A 160 -57.68 -25.17 -73.30
N PRO A 161 -57.34 -25.70 -74.49
CA PRO A 161 -56.14 -25.29 -75.21
C PRO A 161 -56.04 -23.77 -75.44
N ARG A 162 -57.17 -23.08 -75.65
CA ARG A 162 -57.21 -21.62 -75.80
C ARG A 162 -56.88 -20.89 -74.49
N GLU A 163 -57.38 -21.37 -73.37
CA GLU A 163 -57.12 -20.78 -72.04
C GLU A 163 -55.67 -20.99 -71.61
N LYS A 164 -55.05 -22.14 -71.93
CA LYS A 164 -53.62 -22.39 -71.67
C LYS A 164 -52.73 -21.39 -72.42
N ILE A 165 -53.05 -21.11 -73.68
CA ILE A 165 -52.30 -20.13 -74.49
C ILE A 165 -52.49 -18.72 -73.93
N ALA A 166 -53.72 -18.32 -73.62
CA ALA A 166 -54.00 -17.01 -73.03
C ALA A 166 -53.28 -16.81 -71.69
N TYR A 167 -53.27 -17.85 -70.85
CA TYR A 167 -52.54 -17.86 -69.59
C TYR A 167 -51.03 -17.67 -69.80
N ALA A 168 -50.42 -18.42 -70.74
CA ALA A 168 -49.00 -18.30 -71.05
C ALA A 168 -48.62 -16.89 -71.56
N ILE A 169 -49.41 -16.33 -72.48
CA ILE A 169 -49.19 -14.97 -73.02
C ILE A 169 -49.34 -13.91 -71.92
N SER A 170 -50.35 -14.05 -71.04
CA SER A 170 -50.59 -13.10 -69.96
C SER A 170 -49.46 -13.07 -68.93
N ARG A 171 -48.79 -14.21 -68.72
CA ARG A 171 -47.62 -14.33 -67.85
C ARG A 171 -46.38 -13.72 -68.49
N GLN A 172 -46.15 -13.97 -69.78
CA GLN A 172 -45.01 -13.43 -70.52
C GLN A 172 -45.02 -11.90 -70.69
N ARG A 173 -46.19 -11.25 -70.58
CA ARG A 173 -46.31 -9.79 -70.62
C ARG A 173 -46.10 -9.12 -69.25
N ARG A 174 -46.09 -9.91 -68.17
CA ARG A 174 -46.00 -9.42 -66.79
C ARG A 174 -44.59 -9.56 -66.19
N GLU A 175 -43.70 -10.23 -66.91
CA GLU A 175 -42.24 -10.20 -66.75
C GLU A 175 -41.66 -9.20 -67.77
#